data_AF-G7EED5-F1
#
_entry.id   AF-G7EED5-F1
#
_cell.length_a   1.000
_cell.length_b   1.000
_cell.length_c   1.000
_cell.angle_alpha   90.00
_cell.angle_beta   90.00
_cell.angle_gamma   90.00
#
_symmetry.space_group_name_H-M   'P 1'
#
loop_
_entity.id
_entity.type
_entity.pdbx_description
1 polymer ?
#
loop_
_entity_poly.entity_id
_entity_poly.type
_entity_poly.pdbx_seq_one_letter_code
_entity_poly.pdbx_strand_id
1 'polypeptide(L)'
;MSNLTQTDFDSLLSELAEPEELSVDDSSEFDVDFDSLLKEDLEADDLLTTQEALVESSDVEQLDNDEFVDIDSLLEESDDAELEHEPYNGANMDVGLSEFDALLAGDNPTDVDAESGGYSAKLDLARAYIEIDDFDSALKVIEDVINKGPEEVQEEALSLKAKLK
;
A
#
# COMPACT_ATOMS: atom_id res chain seq x y z
N MET A 1 13.58 -45.20 7.92
CA MET A 1 14.75 -44.31 7.90
C MET A 1 15.25 -44.26 6.46
N SER A 2 14.64 -43.39 5.65
CA SER A 2 14.97 -43.27 4.22
C SER A 2 16.40 -42.73 4.09
N ASN A 3 17.18 -43.34 3.19
CA ASN A 3 18.62 -43.09 3.01
C ASN A 3 18.88 -41.69 2.44
N LEU A 4 19.13 -40.70 3.31
CA LEU A 4 19.59 -39.36 2.92
C LEU A 4 20.99 -39.35 2.26
N THR A 5 21.78 -40.41 2.44
CA THR A 5 23.14 -40.52 1.88
C THR A 5 23.19 -40.89 0.41
N GLN A 6 22.04 -41.22 -0.20
CA GLN A 6 21.94 -41.58 -1.62
C GLN A 6 21.28 -40.47 -2.45
N THR A 7 21.04 -39.31 -1.84
CA THR A 7 20.56 -38.11 -2.53
C THR A 7 21.79 -37.31 -2.97
N ASP A 8 22.02 -37.22 -4.28
CA ASP A 8 23.10 -36.42 -4.86
C ASP A 8 22.72 -34.93 -4.80
N PHE A 9 22.93 -34.30 -3.63
CA PHE A 9 22.62 -32.89 -3.39
C PHE A 9 23.34 -31.93 -4.33
N ASP A 10 24.52 -32.29 -4.84
CA ASP A 10 25.22 -31.49 -5.85
C ASP A 10 24.46 -31.42 -7.18
N SER A 11 23.76 -32.50 -7.56
CA SER A 11 22.91 -32.50 -8.77
C SER A 11 21.68 -31.59 -8.58
N LEU A 12 21.10 -31.59 -7.37
CA LEU A 12 19.98 -30.72 -7.04
C LEU A 12 20.41 -29.24 -6.94
N LEU A 13 21.61 -28.98 -6.42
CA LEU A 13 22.19 -27.64 -6.39
C LEU A 13 22.55 -27.14 -7.79
N SER A 14 23.04 -28.00 -8.69
CA SER A 14 23.29 -27.59 -10.07
C SER A 14 22.00 -27.30 -10.84
N GLU A 15 20.95 -28.07 -10.59
CA GLU A 15 19.62 -27.86 -11.20
C GLU A 15 18.95 -26.58 -10.69
N LEU A 16 19.25 -26.15 -9.45
CA LEU A 16 18.77 -24.89 -8.87
C LEU A 16 19.67 -23.68 -9.21
N ALA A 17 20.91 -23.92 -9.65
CA ALA A 17 21.85 -22.88 -10.06
C ALA A 17 21.64 -22.43 -11.51
N GLU A 18 20.96 -23.24 -12.32
CA GLU A 18 20.41 -22.81 -13.60
C GLU A 18 19.07 -22.11 -13.34
N PRO A 19 18.93 -20.79 -13.63
CA PRO A 19 17.62 -20.18 -13.58
C PRO A 19 16.77 -20.81 -14.68
N GLU A 20 15.67 -21.48 -14.32
CA GLU A 20 14.62 -21.77 -15.28
C GLU A 20 14.22 -20.43 -15.91
N GLU A 21 14.36 -20.31 -17.24
CA GLU A 21 13.87 -19.15 -17.97
C GLU A 21 12.34 -19.15 -17.86
N LEU A 22 11.81 -18.40 -16.89
CA LEU A 22 10.39 -18.08 -16.83
C LEU A 22 10.03 -17.33 -18.11
N SER A 23 9.48 -18.06 -19.08
CA SER A 23 9.02 -17.48 -20.32
C SER A 23 7.85 -16.56 -20.01
N VAL A 24 7.91 -15.32 -20.47
CA VAL A 24 6.85 -14.31 -20.32
C VAL A 24 5.52 -14.77 -20.95
N ASP A 25 5.52 -15.83 -21.76
CA ASP A 25 4.32 -16.47 -22.31
C ASP A 25 3.42 -17.09 -21.23
N ASP A 26 4.01 -17.53 -20.09
CA ASP A 26 3.27 -18.12 -18.96
C ASP A 26 2.56 -17.07 -18.10
N SER A 27 2.80 -15.77 -18.35
CA SER A 27 2.04 -14.68 -17.74
C SER A 27 0.61 -14.56 -18.31
N SER A 28 0.32 -15.23 -19.43
CA SER A 28 -1.02 -15.27 -20.02
C SER A 28 -2.01 -16.15 -19.25
N GLU A 29 -1.54 -17.04 -18.37
CA GLU A 29 -2.39 -17.84 -17.47
C GLU A 29 -3.01 -16.98 -16.35
N PHE A 30 -2.53 -15.74 -16.16
CA PHE A 30 -3.00 -14.76 -15.18
C PHE A 30 -3.69 -13.56 -15.84
N ASP A 31 -4.40 -13.78 -16.95
CA ASP A 31 -5.27 -12.74 -17.54
C ASP A 31 -6.54 -12.59 -16.70
N VAL A 32 -6.38 -11.93 -15.54
CA VAL A 32 -7.46 -11.66 -14.59
C VAL A 32 -8.29 -10.51 -15.15
N ASP A 33 -9.52 -10.80 -15.58
CA ASP A 33 -10.47 -9.78 -16.02
C ASP A 33 -10.92 -8.94 -14.80
N PHE A 34 -10.15 -7.90 -14.49
CA PHE A 34 -10.45 -6.95 -13.42
C PHE A 34 -11.82 -6.28 -13.64
N ASP A 35 -12.28 -6.09 -14.88
CA ASP A 35 -13.60 -5.53 -15.15
C ASP A 35 -14.72 -6.48 -14.72
N SER A 36 -14.52 -7.79 -14.79
CA SER A 36 -15.49 -8.77 -14.28
C SER A 36 -15.50 -8.82 -12.75
N LEU A 37 -14.34 -8.69 -12.10
CA LEU A 37 -14.23 -8.63 -10.63
C LEU A 37 -14.85 -7.34 -10.07
N LEU A 38 -14.65 -6.22 -10.76
CA LEU A 38 -15.21 -4.93 -10.36
C LEU A 38 -16.74 -4.92 -10.53
N LYS A 39 -17.27 -5.61 -11.55
CA LYS A 39 -18.72 -5.75 -11.76
C LYS A 39 -19.38 -6.66 -10.73
N GLU A 40 -18.72 -7.74 -10.30
CA GLU A 40 -19.29 -8.65 -9.28
C GLU A 40 -19.46 -7.95 -7.92
N ASP A 41 -18.58 -7.01 -7.57
CA ASP A 41 -18.70 -6.17 -6.36
C ASP A 41 -19.68 -4.99 -6.54
N LEU A 42 -19.80 -4.43 -7.75
CA LEU A 42 -20.73 -3.34 -8.05
C LEU A 42 -22.20 -3.78 -8.19
N GLU A 43 -22.48 -5.04 -8.54
CA GLU A 43 -23.86 -5.59 -8.57
C GLU A 43 -24.45 -5.75 -7.15
N ALA A 44 -23.63 -5.62 -6.10
CA ALA A 44 -24.09 -5.58 -4.71
C ALA A 44 -24.41 -4.14 -4.22
N ASP A 45 -24.14 -3.10 -5.01
CA ASP A 45 -24.35 -1.70 -4.59
C ASP A 45 -25.00 -0.82 -5.69
N ASP A 46 -25.84 -1.41 -6.55
CA ASP A 46 -26.73 -0.66 -7.47
C ASP A 46 -27.92 0.02 -6.73
N LEU A 47 -27.61 0.67 -5.60
CA LEU A 47 -28.51 1.62 -4.95
C LEU A 47 -27.98 3.06 -4.97
N LEU A 48 -26.81 3.32 -5.57
CA LEU A 48 -26.24 4.68 -5.64
C LEU A 48 -26.20 5.26 -7.06
N THR A 49 -27.34 5.19 -7.76
CA THR A 49 -27.61 6.12 -8.86
C THR A 49 -27.84 7.52 -8.28
N THR A 50 -26.91 8.43 -8.57
CA THR A 50 -27.04 9.88 -8.38
C THR A 50 -28.06 10.46 -9.36
N GLN A 51 -29.33 10.18 -9.13
CA GLN A 51 -30.41 11.04 -9.59
C GLN A 51 -30.71 12.04 -8.47
N GLU A 52 -30.62 13.34 -8.75
CA GLU A 52 -31.34 14.36 -7.98
C GLU A 52 -32.85 14.11 -8.12
N ALA A 53 -33.34 13.06 -7.47
CA ALA A 53 -34.73 12.94 -7.11
C ALA A 53 -34.94 13.93 -5.97
N LEU A 54 -35.61 15.04 -6.28
CA LEU A 54 -36.29 15.84 -5.28
C LEU A 54 -37.31 14.92 -4.60
N VAL A 55 -36.88 14.21 -3.56
CA VAL A 55 -37.75 13.42 -2.69
C VAL A 55 -38.69 14.40 -2.02
N GLU A 56 -39.88 14.56 -2.59
CA GLU A 56 -41.05 14.95 -1.83
C GLU A 56 -41.16 13.95 -0.68
N SER A 57 -40.87 14.42 0.52
CA SER A 57 -40.86 13.69 1.79
C SER A 57 -42.27 13.24 2.18
N SER A 58 -42.86 12.34 1.41
CA SER A 58 -44.23 11.84 1.61
C SER A 58 -44.31 10.35 1.93
N ASP A 59 -43.20 9.61 1.83
CA ASP A 59 -43.10 8.18 2.17
C ASP A 59 -42.03 7.94 3.25
N VAL A 60 -41.99 8.80 4.27
CA VAL A 60 -41.66 8.29 5.61
C VAL A 60 -42.96 7.70 6.11
N GLU A 61 -43.31 6.50 5.62
CA GLU A 61 -44.27 5.67 6.34
C GLU A 61 -43.82 5.65 7.79
N GLN A 62 -44.78 5.85 8.68
CA GLN A 62 -44.63 6.03 10.10
C GLN A 62 -43.91 4.81 10.69
N LEU A 63 -42.57 4.78 10.60
CA LEU A 63 -41.75 4.02 11.51
C LEU A 63 -42.04 4.66 12.85
N ASP A 64 -42.89 3.98 13.64
CA ASP A 64 -43.27 4.42 14.96
C ASP A 64 -41.99 4.82 15.70
N ASN A 65 -42.02 5.93 16.45
CA ASN A 65 -40.85 6.39 17.23
C ASN A 65 -40.36 5.32 18.22
N ASP A 66 -41.15 4.26 18.42
CA ASP A 66 -40.86 3.08 19.24
C ASP A 66 -39.88 2.10 18.56
N GLU A 67 -39.54 2.26 17.27
CA GLU A 67 -38.54 1.42 16.56
C GLU A 67 -37.11 1.98 16.64
N PHE A 68 -36.95 3.24 17.04
CA PHE A 68 -35.65 3.87 17.21
C PHE A 68 -35.19 3.77 18.67
N VAL A 69 -33.93 3.37 18.88
CA VAL A 69 -33.30 3.37 20.20
C VAL A 69 -32.40 4.60 20.29
N ASP A 70 -32.53 5.36 21.39
CA ASP A 70 -31.69 6.53 21.64
C ASP A 70 -30.21 6.12 21.80
N ILE A 71 -29.32 6.88 21.15
CA ILE A 71 -27.86 6.64 21.20
C ILE A 71 -27.36 6.71 22.66
N ASP A 72 -27.90 7.64 23.45
CA ASP A 72 -27.55 7.79 24.86
C ASP A 72 -27.95 6.53 25.66
N SER A 73 -29.08 5.89 25.32
CA SER A 73 -29.50 4.62 25.95
C SER A 73 -28.60 3.46 25.54
N LEU A 74 -28.16 3.40 24.28
CA LEU A 74 -27.20 2.39 23.82
C LEU A 74 -25.83 2.55 24.49
N LEU A 75 -25.41 3.80 24.75
CA LEU A 75 -24.14 4.07 25.42
C LEU A 75 -24.19 3.67 26.90
N GLU A 76 -25.29 3.96 27.60
CA GLU A 76 -25.50 3.57 28.99
C GLU A 76 -25.60 2.04 29.15
N GLU A 77 -26.26 1.34 28.21
CA GLU A 77 -26.31 -0.14 28.17
C GLU A 77 -24.92 -0.75 27.88
N SER A 78 -24.13 -0.11 27.01
CA SER A 78 -22.77 -0.57 26.69
C SER A 78 -21.80 -0.39 27.85
N ASP A 79 -21.97 0.62 28.70
CA ASP A 79 -21.10 0.86 29.86
C ASP A 79 -21.36 -0.16 30.99
N ASP A 80 -22.60 -0.63 31.13
CA ASP A 80 -22.98 -1.70 32.06
C ASP A 80 -22.73 -3.11 31.51
N ALA A 81 -22.47 -3.24 30.20
CA ALA A 81 -22.07 -4.48 29.58
C ALA A 81 -20.62 -4.82 29.95
N GLU A 82 -20.43 -5.52 31.07
CA GLU A 82 -19.17 -6.19 31.36
C GLU A 82 -18.89 -7.22 30.26
N LEU A 83 -18.02 -6.86 29.30
CA LEU A 83 -17.42 -7.83 28.40
C LEU A 83 -16.61 -8.80 29.25
N GLU A 84 -17.21 -9.94 29.64
CA GLU A 84 -16.56 -10.98 30.45
C GLU A 84 -15.21 -11.41 29.87
N HIS A 85 -15.02 -11.22 28.56
CA HIS A 85 -13.79 -11.53 27.85
C HIS A 85 -13.54 -10.57 26.67
N GLU A 86 -12.46 -9.79 26.74
CA GLU A 86 -11.99 -9.05 25.56
C GLU A 86 -11.42 -10.03 24.52
N PRO A 87 -11.87 -9.98 23.25
CA PRO A 87 -11.49 -10.95 22.21
C PRO A 87 -9.99 -10.93 21.86
N TYR A 88 -9.28 -9.86 22.24
CA TYR A 88 -7.84 -9.70 22.00
C TYR A 88 -6.96 -10.18 23.17
N ASN A 89 -7.52 -10.44 24.36
CA ASN A 89 -6.73 -10.86 25.53
C ASN A 89 -6.30 -12.33 25.47
N GLY A 90 -7.06 -13.19 24.78
CA GLY A 90 -6.73 -14.62 24.63
C GLY A 90 -5.90 -14.95 23.38
N ALA A 91 -5.91 -14.06 22.38
CA ALA A 91 -5.19 -14.27 21.14
C ALA A 91 -3.73 -13.84 21.30
N ASN A 92 -2.81 -14.81 21.32
CA ASN A 92 -1.38 -14.52 21.19
C ASN A 92 -1.12 -14.06 19.74
N MET A 93 -1.09 -12.75 19.50
CA MET A 93 -0.71 -12.16 18.21
C MET A 93 0.82 -12.13 18.07
N ASP A 94 1.48 -13.26 18.34
CA ASP A 94 2.86 -13.46 17.92
C ASP A 94 2.85 -13.93 16.47
N VAL A 95 2.89 -12.95 15.57
CA VAL A 95 2.98 -13.16 14.12
C VAL A 95 4.38 -13.61 13.68
N GLY A 96 5.26 -13.97 14.60
CA GLY A 96 6.63 -14.41 14.30
C GLY A 96 7.49 -13.29 13.70
N LEU A 97 7.07 -12.02 13.82
CA LEU A 97 7.83 -10.90 13.29
C LEU A 97 9.19 -10.72 13.99
N SER A 98 9.32 -11.24 15.21
CA SER A 98 10.57 -11.29 15.97
C SER A 98 11.68 -12.12 15.30
N GLU A 99 11.34 -13.07 14.42
CA GLU A 99 12.32 -13.85 13.66
C GLU A 99 12.99 -13.04 12.55
N PHE A 100 12.35 -11.93 12.14
CA PHE A 100 12.83 -11.02 11.10
C PHE A 100 13.53 -9.79 11.69
N ASP A 101 13.83 -9.76 12.99
CA ASP A 101 14.64 -8.68 13.61
C ASP A 101 15.98 -8.48 12.91
N ALA A 102 16.53 -9.53 12.28
CA ALA A 102 17.74 -9.45 11.46
C ALA A 102 17.54 -8.77 10.09
N LEU A 103 16.30 -8.71 9.60
CA LEU A 103 15.92 -7.96 8.39
C LEU A 103 15.55 -6.51 8.72
N LEU A 104 15.13 -6.23 9.95
CA LEU A 104 15.02 -4.86 10.43
C LEU A 104 16.43 -4.27 10.47
N ALA A 105 16.56 -2.99 10.09
CA ALA A 105 17.84 -2.28 10.05
C ALA A 105 18.48 -2.05 11.46
N GLY A 106 18.05 -2.81 12.47
CA GLY A 106 18.47 -2.69 13.86
C GLY A 106 18.24 -1.28 14.39
N ASP A 107 19.19 -0.80 15.19
CA ASP A 107 19.15 0.54 15.80
C ASP A 107 19.48 1.69 14.82
N ASN A 108 19.81 1.38 13.57
CA ASN A 108 20.05 2.38 12.52
C ASN A 108 19.02 2.17 11.42
N PRO A 109 17.76 2.65 11.59
CA PRO A 109 16.85 2.75 10.47
C PRO A 109 17.59 3.45 9.34
N THR A 110 17.66 2.81 8.17
CA THR A 110 18.23 3.44 6.98
C THR A 110 17.46 4.71 6.72
N ASP A 111 18.04 5.84 7.10
CA ASP A 111 17.50 7.15 6.79
C ASP A 111 17.77 7.40 5.30
N VAL A 112 16.79 7.01 4.48
CA VAL A 112 16.81 7.12 3.02
C VAL A 112 17.07 8.57 2.58
N ASP A 113 16.69 9.55 3.40
CA ASP A 113 16.98 10.95 3.13
C ASP A 113 18.43 11.29 3.49
N ALA A 114 19.04 10.66 4.49
CA ALA A 114 20.44 10.93 4.87
C ALA A 114 21.48 10.30 3.93
N GLU A 115 21.17 9.15 3.30
CA GLU A 115 22.13 8.36 2.50
C GLU A 115 22.70 9.15 1.30
N SER A 116 21.89 10.03 0.72
CA SER A 116 22.27 10.94 -0.37
C SER A 116 22.25 12.42 0.04
N GLY A 117 22.50 12.73 1.32
CA GLY A 117 22.56 14.12 1.81
C GLY A 117 21.25 14.91 1.61
N GLY A 118 20.12 14.22 1.56
CA GLY A 118 18.78 14.77 1.32
C GLY A 118 18.52 15.17 -0.13
N TYR A 119 19.42 14.84 -1.07
CA TYR A 119 19.24 15.25 -2.46
C TYR A 119 18.21 14.40 -3.20
N SER A 120 17.97 13.15 -2.77
CA SER A 120 16.87 12.32 -3.29
C SER A 120 15.51 12.96 -2.99
N ALA A 121 15.26 13.30 -1.71
CA ALA A 121 14.06 14.04 -1.31
C ALA A 121 13.89 15.39 -2.03
N LYS A 122 14.98 16.10 -2.33
CA LYS A 122 14.93 17.34 -3.14
C LYS A 122 14.51 17.05 -4.58
N LEU A 123 14.92 15.93 -5.16
CA LEU A 123 14.53 15.53 -6.51
C LEU A 123 13.04 15.18 -6.56
N ASP A 124 12.52 14.53 -5.53
CA ASP A 124 11.08 14.27 -5.39
C ASP A 124 10.28 15.56 -5.16
N LEU A 125 10.81 16.50 -4.37
CA LEU A 125 10.22 17.84 -4.25
C LEU A 125 10.15 18.55 -5.61
N ALA A 126 11.19 18.42 -6.43
CA ALA A 126 11.17 18.96 -7.78
C ALA A 126 10.11 18.30 -8.66
N ARG A 127 9.88 16.98 -8.55
CA ARG A 127 8.78 16.30 -9.23
C ARG A 127 7.42 16.81 -8.79
N ALA A 128 7.21 17.00 -7.49
CA ALA A 128 5.98 17.58 -6.97
C ALA A 128 5.75 19.00 -7.51
N TYR A 129 6.80 19.82 -7.63
CA TYR A 129 6.68 21.14 -8.25
C TYR A 129 6.27 21.08 -9.73
N ILE A 130 6.78 20.10 -10.48
CA ILE A 130 6.37 19.87 -11.88
C ILE A 130 4.89 19.45 -11.94
N GLU A 131 4.44 18.61 -11.01
CA GLU A 131 3.05 18.14 -10.96
C GLU A 131 2.03 19.25 -10.68
N ILE A 132 2.43 20.29 -9.95
CA ILE A 132 1.59 21.48 -9.68
C ILE A 132 1.84 22.64 -10.66
N ASP A 133 2.53 22.39 -11.78
CA ASP A 133 2.90 23.37 -12.81
C ASP A 133 3.80 24.54 -12.31
N ASP A 134 4.50 24.38 -11.18
CA ASP A 134 5.47 25.36 -10.67
C ASP A 134 6.89 25.06 -11.19
N PHE A 135 7.08 25.30 -12.49
CA PHE A 135 8.36 25.04 -13.16
C PHE A 135 9.50 25.92 -12.67
N ASP A 136 9.21 27.15 -12.23
CA ASP A 136 10.22 28.09 -11.73
C ASP A 136 10.84 27.58 -10.43
N SER A 137 10.02 27.03 -9.52
CA SER A 137 10.50 26.40 -8.29
C SER A 137 11.20 25.06 -8.59
N ALA A 138 10.64 24.24 -9.48
CA ALA A 138 11.25 22.98 -9.89
C ALA A 138 12.69 23.17 -10.43
N LEU A 139 12.89 24.16 -11.32
CA LEU A 139 14.19 24.45 -11.92
C LEU A 139 15.23 24.85 -10.86
N LYS A 140 14.85 25.66 -9.86
CA LYS A 140 15.77 26.04 -8.78
C LYS A 140 16.24 24.83 -7.98
N VAL A 141 15.31 23.94 -7.62
CA VAL A 141 15.64 22.73 -6.85
C VAL A 141 16.49 21.79 -7.68
N ILE A 142 16.17 21.58 -8.96
CA ILE A 142 16.95 20.73 -9.88
C ILE A 142 18.37 21.28 -10.05
N GLU A 143 18.54 22.59 -10.22
CA GLU A 143 19.87 23.20 -10.31
C GLU A 143 20.67 23.06 -9.02
N ASP A 144 20.03 23.17 -7.85
CA ASP A 144 20.69 22.92 -6.57
C ASP A 144 21.16 21.46 -6.44
N VAL A 145 20.36 20.51 -6.91
CA VAL A 145 20.72 19.07 -6.93
C VAL A 145 21.87 18.81 -7.89
N ILE A 146 21.85 19.39 -9.10
CA ILE A 146 22.95 19.24 -10.08
C ILE A 146 24.28 19.77 -9.52
N ASN A 147 24.26 20.88 -8.78
CA ASN A 147 25.49 21.52 -8.31
C ASN A 147 26.06 20.88 -7.04
N LYS A 148 25.21 20.29 -6.18
CA LYS A 148 25.61 19.90 -4.81
C LYS A 148 25.27 18.44 -4.45
N GLY A 149 24.49 17.75 -5.28
CA GLY A 149 24.07 16.37 -5.05
C GLY A 149 25.16 15.33 -5.35
N PRO A 150 24.97 14.07 -4.94
CA PRO A 150 25.81 12.95 -5.35
C PRO A 150 25.59 12.59 -6.83
N GLU A 151 26.57 11.94 -7.46
CA GLU A 151 26.61 11.66 -8.92
C GLU A 151 25.35 10.94 -9.41
N GLU A 152 24.87 9.95 -8.68
CA GLU A 152 23.64 9.19 -8.99
C GLU A 152 22.40 10.10 -9.15
N VAL A 153 22.22 11.03 -8.21
CA VAL A 153 21.07 11.96 -8.21
C VAL A 153 21.27 13.09 -9.22
N GLN A 154 22.52 13.46 -9.55
CA GLN A 154 22.82 14.46 -10.56
C GLN A 154 22.40 14.01 -11.97
N GLU A 155 22.66 12.75 -12.33
CA GLU A 155 22.26 12.18 -13.61
C GLU A 155 20.74 12.25 -13.80
N GLU A 156 20.00 11.91 -12.75
CA GLU A 156 18.55 11.97 -12.74
C GLU A 156 18.04 13.41 -12.83
N ALA A 157 18.65 14.35 -12.10
CA ALA A 157 18.33 15.76 -12.15
C ALA A 157 18.58 16.37 -13.55
N LEU A 158 19.62 15.93 -14.27
CA LEU A 158 19.87 16.34 -15.65
C LEU A 158 18.79 15.81 -16.61
N SER A 159 18.35 14.57 -16.42
CA SER A 159 17.24 13.98 -17.18
C SER A 159 15.94 14.75 -16.95
N LEU A 160 15.63 15.09 -15.70
CA LEU A 160 14.49 15.94 -15.33
C LEU A 160 14.58 17.34 -15.97
N LYS A 161 15.75 17.98 -15.92
CA LYS A 161 15.98 19.28 -16.55
C LYS A 161 15.74 19.26 -18.06
N ALA A 162 16.09 18.15 -18.73
CA ALA A 162 15.86 18.00 -20.16
C ALA A 162 14.38 17.82 -20.52
N LYS A 163 13.58 17.21 -19.64
CA LYS A 163 12.12 17.04 -19.83
C LYS A 163 11.33 18.34 -19.65
N LEU A 164 11.87 19.30 -18.92
CA LEU A 164 11.25 20.61 -18.67
C LEU A 164 11.49 21.65 -19.78
N LYS A 165 12.20 21.26 -20.84
CA LYS A 165 12.65 22.14 -21.91
C LYS A 165 11.99 21.79 -23.24
#